data_AF-A0A840QMD9-F1
#
_entry.id   AF-A0A840QMD9-F1
#
_cell.length_a   1.000
_cell.length_b   1.000
_cell.length_c   1.000
_cell.angle_alpha   90.00
_cell.angle_beta   90.00
_cell.angle_gamma   90.00
#
_symmetry.space_group_name_H-M   'P 1'
#
loop_
_entity.id
_entity.type
_entity.pdbx_description
1 polymer ?
#
loop_
_entity_poly.entity_id
_entity_poly.type
_entity_poly.pdbx_seq_one_letter_code
_entity_poly.pdbx_strand_id
1 'polypeptide(L)'
;MLRGEGVAETAHSFWLGQVLTSFAGYPFASVVSVSGVWAVVNDYVLYAAAVLGVLLLINGLLWVRNLVGWLWVVISFVGLAWLKAQGYDEWFSLLIQAVVIIVWIQAFTGSLIIFVLSVKSGDRAGDATILARSTFIPSFIWGFVFALQGLFFFVVGLYLWSGGALDDIFSYFA
;
A
#
# COMPACT_ATOMS: atom_id res chain seq x y z
N MET A 1 11.82 -12.58 50.23
CA MET A 1 10.91 -11.41 50.20
C MET A 1 11.60 -10.34 49.37
N LEU A 2 11.18 -9.91 48.18
CA LEU A 2 9.99 -10.16 47.37
C LEU A 2 10.44 -10.20 45.89
N ARG A 3 10.02 -11.24 45.16
CA ARG A 3 9.92 -11.19 43.70
C ARG A 3 8.70 -10.32 43.35
N GLY A 4 8.81 -9.48 42.34
CA GLY A 4 7.71 -8.78 41.67
C GLY A 4 8.17 -8.50 40.25
N GLU A 5 8.02 -9.43 39.30
CA GLU A 5 6.77 -9.69 38.57
C GLU A 5 6.26 -8.41 37.91
N GLY A 6 6.61 -8.22 36.63
CA GLY A 6 6.28 -7.02 35.88
C GLY A 6 7.16 -6.76 34.66
N VAL A 7 8.26 -7.50 34.50
CA VAL A 7 8.96 -7.54 33.22
C VAL A 7 8.24 -8.56 32.32
N ALA A 8 7.17 -8.10 31.67
CA ALA A 8 6.74 -8.72 30.43
C ALA A 8 7.80 -8.40 29.37
N GLU A 9 8.98 -9.00 29.49
CA GLU A 9 9.79 -9.29 28.30
C GLU A 9 9.00 -10.32 27.51
N THR A 10 8.03 -9.87 26.72
CA THR A 10 7.63 -10.62 25.53
C THR A 10 8.78 -10.52 24.54
N ALA A 11 9.88 -11.20 24.86
CA ALA A 11 10.92 -11.58 23.95
C ALA A 11 10.30 -12.51 22.91
N HIS A 12 10.48 -12.17 21.64
CA HIS A 12 10.01 -12.84 20.43
C HIS A 12 8.64 -12.40 19.89
N SER A 13 8.54 -11.16 19.41
CA SER A 13 7.91 -10.97 18.09
C SER A 13 8.87 -11.58 17.06
N PHE A 14 8.40 -12.55 16.26
CA PHE A 14 9.21 -13.23 15.25
C PHE A 14 9.99 -12.19 14.40
N TRP A 15 11.31 -12.16 14.53
CA TRP A 15 12.22 -11.29 13.74
C TRP A 15 11.89 -11.35 12.25
N LEU A 16 11.62 -12.56 11.76
CA LEU A 16 11.26 -12.83 10.37
C LEU A 16 9.88 -12.23 10.01
N GLY A 17 8.92 -12.25 10.94
CA GLY A 17 7.61 -11.63 10.77
C GLY A 17 7.68 -10.11 10.74
N GLN A 18 8.59 -9.50 11.51
CA GLN A 18 8.84 -8.06 11.50
C GLN A 18 9.52 -7.61 10.20
N VAL A 19 10.50 -8.37 9.71
CA VAL A 19 11.13 -8.14 8.41
C VAL A 19 10.13 -8.32 7.28
N LEU A 20 9.33 -9.38 7.28
CA LEU A 20 8.32 -9.62 6.25
C LEU A 20 7.25 -8.54 6.22
N THR A 21 6.77 -8.05 7.36
CA THR A 21 5.75 -7.00 7.39
C THR A 21 6.30 -5.64 6.96
N SER A 22 7.49 -5.27 7.45
CA SER A 22 8.17 -4.03 7.04
C SER A 22 8.64 -4.06 5.58
N PHE A 23 9.02 -5.23 5.05
CA PHE A 23 9.38 -5.39 3.63
C PHE A 23 8.16 -5.51 2.73
N ALA A 24 7.08 -6.16 3.16
CA ALA A 24 5.90 -6.37 2.31
C ALA A 24 5.10 -5.09 2.14
N GLY A 25 5.07 -4.18 3.12
CA GLY A 25 4.19 -2.99 3.09
C GLY A 25 4.31 -2.15 1.81
N TYR A 26 5.53 -1.72 1.44
CA TYR A 26 5.74 -0.80 0.31
C TYR A 26 5.67 -1.47 -1.08
N PRO A 27 6.29 -2.65 -1.29
CA PRO A 27 6.14 -3.40 -2.53
C PRO A 27 4.71 -3.87 -2.75
N PHE A 28 4.02 -4.35 -1.71
CA PHE A 28 2.61 -4.74 -1.82
C PHE A 28 1.73 -3.55 -2.20
N ALA A 29 1.91 -2.39 -1.56
CA ALA A 29 1.16 -1.18 -1.90
C ALA A 29 1.39 -0.74 -3.36
N SER A 30 2.63 -0.85 -3.85
CA SER A 30 2.95 -0.53 -5.24
C SER A 30 2.34 -1.51 -6.24
N VAL A 31 2.41 -2.82 -5.95
CA VAL A 31 1.79 -3.86 -6.79
C VAL A 31 0.28 -3.69 -6.84
N VAL A 32 -0.37 -3.51 -5.69
CA VAL A 32 -1.83 -3.32 -5.60
C VAL A 32 -2.26 -2.06 -6.33
N SER A 33 -1.52 -0.96 -6.18
CA SER A 33 -1.88 0.30 -6.85
C SER A 33 -1.75 0.21 -8.37
N VAL A 34 -0.67 -0.37 -8.90
CA VAL A 34 -0.51 -0.57 -10.35
C VAL A 34 -1.52 -1.58 -10.89
N SER A 35 -1.84 -2.63 -10.13
CA SER A 35 -2.91 -3.56 -10.50
C SER A 35 -4.27 -2.86 -10.57
N GLY A 36 -4.52 -1.90 -9.68
CA GLY A 36 -5.70 -1.04 -9.72
C GLY A 36 -5.73 -0.15 -10.97
N VAL A 37 -4.60 0.45 -11.35
CA VAL A 37 -4.46 1.23 -12.59
C VAL A 37 -4.75 0.34 -13.81
N TRP A 38 -4.13 -0.84 -13.87
CA TRP A 38 -4.38 -1.82 -14.93
C TRP A 38 -5.86 -2.21 -15.02
N ALA A 39 -6.50 -2.51 -13.89
CA ALA A 39 -7.91 -2.88 -13.85
C ALA A 39 -8.82 -1.76 -14.35
N VAL A 40 -8.53 -0.51 -13.98
CA VAL A 40 -9.27 0.67 -14.46
C VAL A 40 -9.11 0.87 -15.96
N VAL A 41 -7.89 0.76 -16.49
CA VAL A 41 -7.60 0.97 -17.93
C VAL A 41 -8.27 -0.10 -18.81
N ASN A 42 -8.49 -1.31 -18.28
CA ASN A 42 -9.13 -2.43 -18.98
C ASN A 42 -10.64 -2.55 -18.67
N ASP A 43 -11.29 -1.49 -18.19
CA ASP A 43 -12.72 -1.46 -17.84
C ASP A 43 -13.16 -2.44 -16.73
N TYR A 44 -12.22 -3.00 -15.96
CA TYR A 44 -12.46 -3.87 -14.80
C TYR A 44 -12.74 -3.11 -13.50
N VAL A 45 -13.43 -1.98 -13.60
CA VAL A 45 -13.69 -1.02 -12.50
C VAL A 45 -14.39 -1.69 -11.31
N LEU A 46 -15.33 -2.61 -11.55
CA LEU A 46 -16.03 -3.32 -10.47
C LEU A 46 -15.08 -4.18 -9.64
N TYR A 47 -14.12 -4.85 -10.28
CA TYR A 47 -13.11 -5.66 -9.59
C TYR A 47 -12.16 -4.77 -8.79
N ALA A 48 -11.73 -3.63 -9.35
CA ALA A 48 -10.94 -2.64 -8.63
C ALA A 48 -11.69 -2.13 -7.38
N ALA A 49 -12.98 -1.82 -7.51
CA ALA A 49 -13.83 -1.41 -6.40
C ALA A 49 -13.98 -2.50 -5.33
N ALA A 50 -14.13 -3.76 -5.72
CA ALA A 50 -14.23 -4.87 -4.79
C ALA A 50 -12.94 -5.06 -3.99
N VAL A 51 -11.77 -5.02 -4.64
CA VAL A 51 -10.47 -5.12 -3.98
C VAL A 51 -10.25 -3.97 -3.01
N LEU A 52 -10.50 -2.73 -3.44
CA LEU A 52 -10.40 -1.54 -2.58
C LEU A 52 -11.38 -1.59 -1.41
N GLY A 53 -12.60 -2.07 -1.64
CA GLY A 53 -13.61 -2.27 -0.61
C GLY A 53 -13.15 -3.29 0.44
N VAL A 54 -12.62 -4.45 0.03
CA VAL A 54 -12.09 -5.45 0.97
C VAL A 54 -10.94 -4.87 1.79
N LEU A 55 -10.01 -4.15 1.16
CA LEU A 55 -8.91 -3.48 1.87
C LEU A 55 -9.43 -2.44 2.87
N LEU A 56 -10.45 -1.67 2.51
CA LEU A 56 -11.09 -0.69 3.39
C LEU A 56 -11.76 -1.37 4.60
N LEU A 57 -12.44 -2.50 4.41
CA LEU A 57 -13.04 -3.28 5.51
C LEU A 57 -11.98 -3.84 6.45
N ILE A 58 -10.92 -4.42 5.90
CA ILE A 58 -9.80 -4.94 6.70
C ILE A 58 -9.18 -3.79 7.50
N ASN A 59 -8.96 -2.63 6.88
CA ASN A 59 -8.44 -1.45 7.56
C ASN A 59 -9.37 -0.98 8.68
N GLY A 60 -10.67 -0.90 8.42
CA GLY A 60 -11.70 -0.57 9.41
C GLY A 60 -11.70 -1.52 10.62
N LEU A 61 -11.72 -2.83 10.37
CA LEU A 61 -11.81 -3.85 11.42
C LEU A 61 -10.53 -3.97 12.27
N LEU A 62 -9.37 -3.93 11.63
CA LEU A 62 -8.09 -4.20 12.30
C LEU A 62 -7.45 -2.94 12.89
N TRP A 63 -7.59 -1.80 12.22
CA TRP A 63 -6.81 -0.60 12.53
C TRP A 63 -7.65 0.54 13.11
N VAL A 64 -8.89 0.70 12.66
CA VAL A 64 -9.74 1.80 13.12
C VAL A 64 -10.31 1.49 14.51
N ARG A 65 -9.80 2.21 15.51
CA ARG A 65 -10.25 2.15 16.91
C ARG A 65 -11.07 3.37 17.34
N ASN A 66 -11.51 4.20 16.39
CA ASN A 66 -12.28 5.42 16.67
C ASN A 66 -13.59 5.47 15.85
N LEU A 67 -14.61 6.11 16.42
CA LEU A 67 -15.96 6.18 15.83
C LEU A 67 -15.97 6.92 14.48
N VAL A 68 -15.15 7.97 14.35
CA VAL A 68 -15.08 8.78 13.13
C VAL A 68 -14.61 7.95 11.93
N GLY A 69 -13.59 7.11 12.11
CA GLY A 69 -13.09 6.22 11.07
C GLY A 69 -14.12 5.16 10.68
N TRP A 70 -14.88 4.64 11.65
CA TRP A 70 -15.99 3.72 11.36
C TRP A 70 -17.08 4.38 10.54
N LEU A 71 -17.45 5.63 10.86
CA LEU A 71 -18.38 6.41 10.07
C LEU A 71 -17.87 6.61 8.64
N TRP A 72 -16.58 6.91 8.45
CA TRP A 72 -15.98 7.03 7.12
C TRP A 72 -16.10 5.75 6.30
N VAL A 73 -15.74 4.60 6.86
CA VAL A 73 -15.85 3.30 6.18
C VAL A 73 -17.29 3.03 5.74
N VAL A 74 -18.25 3.23 6.65
CA VAL A 74 -19.67 2.99 6.36
C VAL A 74 -20.18 3.94 5.26
N ILE A 75 -19.88 5.24 5.38
CA ILE A 75 -20.33 6.25 4.40
C ILE A 75 -19.74 5.96 3.01
N SER A 76 -18.46 5.60 2.92
CA SER A 76 -17.82 5.23 1.65
C SER A 76 -18.49 4.01 1.01
N PHE A 77 -18.78 2.97 1.78
CA PHE A 77 -19.47 1.77 1.28
C PHE A 77 -20.90 2.06 0.82
N VAL A 78 -21.67 2.75 1.66
CA VAL A 78 -23.07 3.09 1.36
C VAL A 78 -23.13 4.01 0.14
N GLY A 79 -22.25 5.01 0.04
CA GLY A 79 -22.18 5.93 -1.10
C GLY A 79 -21.89 5.21 -2.41
N LEU A 80 -20.89 4.32 -2.45
CA LEU A 80 -20.56 3.56 -3.65
C LEU A 80 -21.67 2.57 -4.04
N ALA A 81 -22.26 1.87 -3.07
CA ALA A 81 -23.37 0.95 -3.31
C ALA A 81 -24.62 1.69 -3.80
N TRP A 82 -24.91 2.87 -3.24
CA TRP A 82 -26.02 3.71 -3.66
C TRP A 82 -25.86 4.20 -5.10
N LEU A 83 -24.68 4.69 -5.48
CA LEU A 83 -24.40 5.09 -6.86
C LEU A 83 -24.64 3.95 -7.86
N LYS A 84 -24.17 2.74 -7.51
CA LYS A 84 -24.38 1.56 -8.35
C LYS A 84 -25.85 1.16 -8.43
N ALA A 85 -26.58 1.22 -7.31
CA ALA A 85 -28.01 0.90 -7.27
C ALA A 85 -28.88 1.87 -8.07
N GLN A 86 -28.48 3.14 -8.18
CA GLN A 86 -29.18 4.15 -8.98
C GLN A 86 -28.80 4.14 -10.47
N GLY A 87 -27.87 3.28 -10.89
CA GLY A 87 -27.41 3.21 -12.28
C GLY A 87 -26.48 4.35 -12.69
N TYR A 88 -25.87 5.07 -11.74
CA TYR A 88 -24.89 6.14 -12.02
C TYR A 88 -23.49 5.55 -12.29
N ASP A 89 -23.39 4.69 -13.30
CA ASP A 89 -22.17 3.92 -13.60
C ASP A 89 -20.97 4.79 -13.97
N GLU A 90 -21.19 5.92 -14.66
CA GLU A 90 -20.13 6.88 -14.98
C GLU A 90 -19.53 7.51 -13.71
N TRP A 91 -20.38 7.98 -12.79
CA TRP A 91 -19.94 8.57 -11.53
C TRP A 91 -19.27 7.55 -10.62
N PHE A 92 -19.79 6.32 -10.58
CA PHE A 92 -19.16 5.21 -9.89
C PHE A 92 -17.75 4.97 -10.44
N SER A 93 -17.61 4.89 -11.76
CA SER A 93 -16.32 4.70 -12.41
C SER A 93 -15.35 5.82 -12.08
N LEU A 94 -15.74 7.08 -12.27
CA LEU A 94 -14.89 8.24 -11.97
C LEU A 94 -14.39 8.27 -10.53
N LEU A 95 -15.24 7.92 -9.55
CA LEU A 95 -14.83 7.86 -8.14
C LEU A 95 -13.80 6.76 -7.89
N ILE A 96 -14.00 5.57 -8.45
CA ILE A 96 -13.04 4.46 -8.30
C ILE A 96 -11.71 4.82 -8.97
N GLN A 97 -11.74 5.42 -10.15
CA GLN A 97 -10.55 5.93 -10.83
C GLN A 97 -9.79 6.94 -9.97
N ALA A 98 -10.50 7.91 -9.38
CA ALA A 98 -9.90 8.89 -8.49
C ALA A 98 -9.21 8.23 -7.28
N VAL A 99 -9.88 7.25 -6.64
CA VAL A 99 -9.29 6.52 -5.51
C VAL A 99 -8.06 5.73 -5.94
N VAL A 100 -8.10 5.05 -7.09
CA VAL A 100 -6.94 4.32 -7.64
C VAL A 100 -5.76 5.26 -7.87
N ILE A 101 -5.98 6.42 -8.47
CA ILE A 101 -4.94 7.43 -8.70
C ILE A 101 -4.35 7.92 -7.36
N ILE A 102 -5.20 8.20 -6.38
CA ILE A 102 -4.75 8.64 -5.05
C ILE A 102 -3.88 7.56 -4.40
N VAL A 103 -4.33 6.30 -4.39
CA VAL A 103 -3.59 5.17 -3.80
C VAL A 103 -2.25 4.96 -4.52
N TRP A 104 -2.23 5.11 -5.84
CA TRP A 104 -1.02 4.99 -6.64
C TRP A 104 0.01 6.09 -6.36
N ILE A 105 -0.42 7.35 -6.30
CA ILE A 105 0.44 8.48 -5.91
C ILE A 105 0.94 8.30 -4.46
N GLN A 106 0.09 7.83 -3.56
CA GLN A 106 0.46 7.55 -2.17
C GLN A 106 1.49 6.43 -2.05
N ALA A 107 1.35 5.35 -2.81
CA ALA A 107 2.32 4.25 -2.83
C ALA A 107 3.70 4.74 -3.29
N PHE A 108 3.75 5.55 -4.36
CA PHE A 108 4.99 6.15 -4.84
C PHE A 108 5.60 7.12 -3.82
N THR A 109 4.81 8.05 -3.30
CA THR A 109 5.27 9.04 -2.33
C THR A 109 5.76 8.38 -1.03
N GLY A 110 5.09 7.33 -0.57
CA GLY A 110 5.50 6.55 0.60
C GLY A 110 6.90 5.93 0.41
N SER A 111 7.18 5.38 -0.76
CA SER A 111 8.51 4.82 -1.07
C SER A 111 9.62 5.89 -1.04
N LEU A 112 9.33 7.10 -1.55
CA LEU A 112 10.26 8.23 -1.52
C LEU A 112 10.48 8.78 -0.11
N ILE A 113 9.41 8.88 0.70
CA ILE A 113 9.51 9.33 2.10
C ILE A 113 10.42 8.39 2.88
N ILE A 114 10.26 7.07 2.73
CA ILE A 114 11.12 6.09 3.40
C ILE A 114 12.56 6.20 2.94
N PHE A 115 12.81 6.43 1.65
CA PHE A 115 14.15 6.70 1.17
C PHE A 115 14.76 7.94 1.82
N VAL A 116 14.05 9.08 1.82
CA VAL A 116 14.54 10.32 2.45
C VAL A 116 14.80 10.13 3.94
N LEU A 117 13.91 9.41 4.65
CA LEU A 117 14.10 9.08 6.06
C LEU A 117 15.31 8.17 6.27
N SER A 118 15.52 7.17 5.41
CA SER A 118 16.65 6.25 5.49
C SER A 118 18.01 6.94 5.30
N VAL A 119 18.05 8.02 4.51
CA VAL A 119 19.22 8.86 4.24
C VAL A 119 19.47 9.85 5.38
N LYS A 120 18.43 10.56 5.83
CA LYS A 120 18.55 11.67 6.79
C LYS A 120 18.55 11.23 8.25
N SER A 121 17.98 10.07 8.58
CA SER A 121 17.79 9.63 9.97
C SER A 121 17.70 8.11 10.05
N GLY A 122 18.86 7.43 9.97
CA GLY A 122 18.95 5.97 10.03
C GLY A 122 18.27 5.31 11.25
N ASP A 123 18.08 6.05 12.35
CA ASP A 123 17.41 5.58 13.57
C ASP A 123 15.89 5.90 13.65
N ARG A 124 15.34 6.69 12.72
CA ARG A 124 13.90 7.05 12.69
C ARG A 124 13.18 6.54 11.44
N ALA A 125 13.86 5.79 10.59
CA ALA A 125 13.31 5.28 9.34
C ALA A 125 12.48 4.01 9.53
N GLY A 126 11.68 3.95 10.61
CA GLY A 126 10.73 2.87 10.95
C GLY A 126 11.10 1.49 10.39
N ASP A 127 10.42 1.11 9.31
CA ASP A 127 10.58 -0.16 8.59
C ASP A 127 12.00 -0.41 8.04
N ALA A 128 12.67 0.60 7.51
CA ALA A 128 14.04 0.49 7.00
C ALA A 128 15.06 0.32 8.14
N THR A 129 14.82 0.92 9.31
CA THR A 129 15.66 0.72 10.50
C THR A 129 15.47 -0.68 11.08
N ILE A 130 14.24 -1.20 11.09
CA ILE A 130 13.92 -2.57 11.49
C ILE A 130 14.62 -3.58 10.55
N LEU A 131 14.54 -3.36 9.23
CA LEU A 131 15.22 -4.21 8.26
C LEU A 131 16.75 -4.12 8.41
N ALA A 132 17.30 -2.93 8.64
CA ALA A 132 18.74 -2.75 8.82
C ALA A 132 19.28 -3.49 10.05
N ARG A 133 18.58 -3.39 11.19
CA ARG A 133 18.93 -4.15 12.40
C ARG A 133 18.77 -5.65 12.22
N SER A 134 17.84 -6.06 11.36
CA SER A 134 17.51 -7.47 11.12
C SER A 134 18.41 -8.15 10.10
N THR A 135 18.94 -7.41 9.12
CA THR A 135 19.72 -7.95 7.99
C THR A 135 21.19 -7.54 8.03
N PHE A 136 21.60 -6.72 9.02
CA PHE A 136 22.94 -6.12 9.11
C PHE A 136 23.33 -5.23 7.90
N ILE A 137 22.40 -4.96 6.99
CA ILE A 137 22.59 -4.10 5.82
C ILE A 137 22.19 -2.67 6.21
N PRO A 138 22.98 -1.63 5.87
CA PRO A 138 22.63 -0.23 6.16
C PRO A 138 21.22 0.15 5.68
N SER A 139 20.49 0.91 6.51
CA SER A 139 19.13 1.39 6.22
C SER A 139 18.99 2.12 4.88
N PHE A 140 20.07 2.79 4.46
CA PHE A 140 20.17 3.47 3.18
C PHE A 140 19.96 2.54 1.98
N ILE A 141 20.52 1.32 2.00
CA ILE A 141 20.42 0.36 0.89
C ILE A 141 18.97 -0.10 0.75
N TRP A 142 18.31 -0.40 1.86
CA TRP A 142 16.89 -0.78 1.86
C TRP A 142 15.97 0.35 1.41
N GLY A 143 16.23 1.59 1.86
CA GLY A 143 15.50 2.76 1.37
C GLY A 143 15.68 2.94 -0.14
N PHE A 144 16.87 2.70 -0.67
CA PHE A 144 17.14 2.79 -2.10
C PHE A 144 16.40 1.70 -2.89
N VAL A 145 16.37 0.46 -2.39
CA VAL A 145 15.58 -0.63 -2.98
C VAL A 145 14.10 -0.28 -3.03
N PHE A 146 13.52 0.27 -1.95
CA PHE A 146 12.12 0.69 -1.94
C PHE A 146 11.86 1.85 -2.92
N ALA A 147 12.76 2.83 -3.01
CA ALA A 147 12.62 3.92 -3.97
C ALA A 147 12.70 3.44 -5.42
N LEU A 148 13.64 2.56 -5.75
CA LEU A 148 13.76 1.99 -7.10
C LEU A 148 12.53 1.16 -7.47
N GLN A 149 12.09 0.32 -6.55
CA GLN A 149 10.88 -0.49 -6.73
C GLN A 149 9.65 0.42 -6.90
N GLY A 150 9.44 1.40 -6.03
CA GLY A 150 8.35 2.36 -6.14
C GLY A 150 8.38 3.14 -7.45
N LEU A 151 9.56 3.58 -7.90
CA LEU A 151 9.75 4.27 -9.18
C LEU A 151 9.43 3.37 -10.37
N PHE A 152 9.88 2.12 -10.36
CA PHE A 152 9.57 1.15 -11.40
C PHE A 152 8.05 0.96 -11.56
N PHE A 153 7.34 0.69 -10.47
CA PHE A 153 5.88 0.54 -10.50
C PHE A 153 5.17 1.84 -10.88
N PHE A 154 5.70 3.01 -10.49
CA PHE A 154 5.17 4.29 -10.94
C PHE A 154 5.35 4.49 -12.45
N VAL A 155 6.50 4.14 -13.04
CA VAL A 155 6.69 4.23 -14.49
C VAL A 155 5.78 3.24 -15.24
N VAL A 156 5.62 2.02 -14.73
CA VAL A 156 4.70 1.03 -15.31
C VAL A 156 3.25 1.54 -15.27
N GLY A 157 2.81 2.09 -14.13
CA GLY A 157 1.47 2.67 -14.01
C GLY A 157 1.24 3.84 -14.98
N LEU A 158 2.26 4.70 -15.20
CA LEU A 158 2.18 5.80 -16.17
C LEU A 158 2.05 5.27 -17.60
N TYR A 159 2.83 4.26 -17.94
CA TYR A 159 2.76 3.63 -19.26
C TYR A 159 1.37 3.01 -19.52
N LEU A 160 0.83 2.26 -18.55
CA LEU A 160 -0.52 1.70 -18.63
C LEU A 160 -1.57 2.79 -18.78
N TRP A 161 -1.49 3.85 -17.97
CA TRP A 161 -2.41 4.97 -18.03
C TRP A 161 -2.36 5.71 -19.38
N SER A 162 -1.20 5.77 -20.03
CA SER A 162 -1.03 6.35 -21.36
C SER A 162 -1.57 5.49 -22.52
N GLY A 163 -2.11 4.30 -22.22
CA GLY A 163 -2.64 3.36 -23.21
C GLY A 163 -1.68 2.25 -23.63
N GLY A 164 -0.55 2.08 -22.94
CA GLY A 164 0.37 0.97 -23.17
C GLY A 164 -0.19 -0.37 -22.66
N ALA A 165 0.12 -1.48 -23.33
CA ALA A 165 -0.31 -2.81 -22.91
C ALA A 165 0.76 -3.50 -22.04
N LEU A 166 0.35 -4.30 -21.05
CA LEU A 166 1.31 -5.10 -20.27
C LEU A 166 2.11 -6.07 -21.15
N ASP A 167 1.49 -6.59 -22.20
CA ASP A 167 2.10 -7.56 -23.12
C ASP A 167 3.35 -6.99 -23.81
N ASP A 168 3.34 -5.70 -24.12
CA ASP A 168 4.49 -5.00 -24.67
C ASP A 168 5.67 -5.01 -23.70
N ILE A 169 5.42 -4.80 -22.40
CA ILE A 169 6.46 -4.81 -21.37
C ILE A 169 7.09 -6.20 -21.25
N PHE A 170 6.27 -7.25 -21.19
CA PHE A 170 6.78 -8.62 -21.06
C PHE A 170 7.51 -9.12 -22.31
N SER A 171 7.15 -8.60 -23.49
CA SER A 171 7.84 -8.92 -24.75
C SER A 171 9.31 -8.47 -24.79
N TYR A 172 9.70 -7.44 -24.02
CA TYR A 172 11.10 -7.01 -23.92
C TYR A 172 11.97 -7.90 -23.00
N PHE A 173 11.34 -8.78 -22.20
CA PHE A 173 12.02 -9.66 -21.25
C PHE A 173 11.98 -11.14 -21.66
N ALA A 174 11.34 -11.47 -22.79
CA ALA A 174 11.31 -12.81 -23.38
C ALA A 174 12.37 -12.95 -24.49
#